data_AF-A0A430ULF5-F1
#
_entry.id   AF-A0A430ULF5-F1
#
_cell.length_a   1.000
_cell.length_b   1.000
_cell.length_c   1.000
_cell.angle_alpha   90.00
_cell.angle_beta   90.00
_cell.angle_gamma   90.00
#
_symmetry.space_group_name_H-M   'P 1'
#
loop_
_entity.id
_entity.type
_entity.pdbx_description
1 polymer ?
#
loop_
_entity_poly.entity_id
_entity_poly.type
_entity_poly.pdbx_seq_one_letter_code
_entity_poly.pdbx_strand_id
1 'polypeptide(L)'
;MARKRSLSTVQAALRILAYLAEHPEGVEVKEVARLLGKSLSTAYALLNSLAEEGFAVKTERGYRLGQAKPLRLETTPLEEALEELYLRTRERCYLALLTPEGIRLKTRGRQGQPHPLGDTLPEEVHALALGKVLLAYGALPLP
;
A
#
# COMPACT_ATOMS: atom_id res chain seq x y z
N MET A 1 -9.26 -26.30 16.22
CA MET A 1 -8.80 -25.34 15.19
C MET A 1 -9.97 -24.97 14.28
N ALA A 2 -10.44 -23.73 14.31
CA ALA A 2 -11.51 -23.28 13.42
C ALA A 2 -10.98 -23.18 11.98
N ARG A 3 -11.57 -23.94 11.05
CA ARG A 3 -11.26 -23.86 9.61
C ARG A 3 -11.69 -22.46 9.14
N LYS A 4 -10.73 -21.57 8.90
CA LYS A 4 -11.00 -20.25 8.29
C LYS A 4 -11.74 -20.50 6.98
N ARG A 5 -12.98 -20.03 6.89
CA ARG A 5 -13.77 -20.05 5.65
C ARG A 5 -13.10 -19.09 4.67
N SER A 6 -12.37 -19.62 3.70
CA SER A 6 -11.76 -18.84 2.63
C SER A 6 -12.53 -19.03 1.32
N LEU A 7 -12.85 -17.94 0.64
CA LEU A 7 -13.47 -17.98 -0.69
C LEU A 7 -12.37 -18.14 -1.75
N SER A 8 -12.34 -19.30 -2.41
CA SER A 8 -11.32 -19.63 -3.41
C SER A 8 -11.28 -18.64 -4.58
N THR A 9 -12.41 -18.02 -4.92
CA THR A 9 -12.51 -17.03 -6.00
C THR A 9 -11.82 -15.72 -5.62
N VAL A 10 -11.98 -15.26 -4.37
CA VAL A 10 -11.29 -14.06 -3.86
C VAL A 10 -9.78 -14.28 -3.85
N GLN A 11 -9.34 -15.46 -3.39
CA GLN A 11 -7.92 -15.81 -3.42
C GLN A 11 -7.36 -15.84 -4.85
N ALA A 12 -8.11 -16.38 -5.81
CA ALA A 12 -7.71 -16.39 -7.21
C ALA A 12 -7.61 -14.97 -7.79
N ALA A 13 -8.60 -14.11 -7.51
CA ALA A 13 -8.59 -12.71 -7.92
C ALA A 13 -7.37 -11.95 -7.37
N LEU A 14 -7.10 -12.06 -6.07
CA LEU A 14 -5.94 -11.41 -5.44
C LEU A 14 -4.61 -11.90 -6.02
N ARG A 15 -4.48 -13.19 -6.31
CA ARG A 15 -3.29 -13.75 -6.97
C ARG A 15 -3.12 -13.22 -8.39
N ILE A 16 -4.20 -13.08 -9.16
CA ILE A 16 -4.15 -12.46 -10.48
C ILE A 16 -3.65 -11.03 -10.37
N LEU A 17 -4.23 -10.22 -9.46
CA LEU A 17 -3.86 -8.82 -9.30
C LEU A 17 -2.38 -8.64 -8.90
N ALA A 18 -1.89 -9.46 -7.97
CA ALA A 18 -0.48 -9.46 -7.61
C ALA A 18 0.41 -9.80 -8.82
N TYR A 19 0.05 -10.82 -9.59
CA TYR A 19 0.80 -11.22 -10.78
C TYR A 19 0.80 -10.14 -11.88
N LEU A 20 -0.33 -9.47 -12.10
CA LEU A 20 -0.43 -8.34 -13.03
C LEU A 20 0.39 -7.12 -12.59
N ALA A 21 0.56 -6.92 -11.28
CA ALA A 21 1.38 -5.83 -10.72
C ALA A 21 2.88 -6.05 -10.96
N GLU A 22 3.32 -7.32 -10.95
CA GLU A 22 4.71 -7.71 -11.23
C GLU A 22 5.07 -7.67 -12.73
N HIS A 23 4.07 -7.66 -13.63
CA HIS A 23 4.23 -7.77 -15.09
C HIS A 23 3.56 -6.58 -15.82
N PRO A 24 4.13 -5.36 -15.74
CA PRO A 24 3.55 -4.16 -16.33
C PRO A 24 3.43 -4.20 -17.87
N GLU A 25 4.22 -5.05 -18.53
CA GLU A 25 4.19 -5.30 -19.98
C GLU A 25 2.93 -6.03 -20.47
N GLY A 26 2.18 -6.67 -19.56
CA GLY A 26 0.96 -7.41 -19.85
C GLY A 26 1.13 -8.93 -19.75
N VAL A 27 0.04 -9.60 -19.39
CA VAL A 27 -0.02 -11.04 -19.12
C VAL A 27 -1.07 -11.71 -19.99
N GLU A 28 -0.71 -12.80 -20.64
CA GLU A 28 -1.64 -13.59 -21.44
C GLU A 28 -2.54 -14.49 -20.58
N VAL A 29 -3.75 -14.78 -21.06
CA VAL A 29 -4.74 -15.58 -20.33
C VAL A 29 -4.23 -17.00 -20.01
N LYS A 30 -3.42 -17.57 -20.90
CA LYS A 30 -2.80 -18.90 -20.69
C LYS A 30 -1.82 -18.91 -19.52
N GLU A 31 -1.16 -17.79 -19.25
CA GLU A 31 -0.24 -17.65 -18.12
C GLU A 31 -1.02 -17.58 -16.82
N VAL A 32 -2.13 -16.84 -16.81
CA VAL A 32 -3.06 -16.80 -15.66
C VAL A 32 -3.68 -18.17 -15.39
N ALA A 33 -4.08 -18.91 -16.42
CA ALA A 33 -4.59 -20.26 -16.27
C ALA A 33 -3.56 -21.19 -15.62
N ARG A 34 -2.29 -21.10 -16.03
CA ARG A 34 -1.17 -21.85 -15.45
C ARG A 34 -0.89 -21.43 -14.00
N LEU A 35 -0.83 -20.12 -13.73
CA LEU A 35 -0.65 -19.55 -12.38
C LEU A 35 -1.68 -20.09 -11.39
N LEU A 36 -2.94 -20.18 -11.82
CA LEU A 36 -4.04 -20.61 -10.96
C LEU A 36 -4.25 -22.13 -10.93
N GLY A 37 -3.62 -22.87 -11.85
CA GLY A 37 -3.93 -24.29 -12.07
C GLY A 37 -5.39 -24.51 -12.50
N LYS A 38 -5.95 -23.61 -13.31
CA LYS A 38 -7.37 -23.63 -13.74
C LYS A 38 -7.51 -23.66 -15.26
N SER A 39 -8.72 -23.95 -15.74
CA SER A 39 -9.01 -23.91 -17.17
C SER A 39 -8.85 -22.50 -17.75
N LEU A 40 -8.56 -22.41 -19.05
CA LEU A 40 -8.59 -21.15 -19.80
C LEU A 40 -9.92 -20.42 -19.65
N SER A 41 -11.04 -21.15 -19.68
CA SER A 41 -12.38 -20.55 -19.49
C SER A 41 -12.52 -19.86 -18.14
N THR A 42 -11.97 -20.45 -17.06
CA THR A 42 -12.03 -19.85 -15.73
C THR A 42 -11.10 -18.63 -15.63
N ALA A 43 -9.92 -18.69 -16.26
CA ALA A 43 -9.01 -17.55 -16.32
C ALA A 43 -9.63 -16.37 -17.08
N TYR A 44 -10.29 -16.63 -18.21
CA TYR A 44 -11.06 -15.62 -18.94
C TYR A 44 -12.16 -15.00 -18.09
N ALA A 45 -12.97 -15.83 -17.42
CA ALA A 45 -14.06 -15.33 -16.57
C ALA A 45 -13.52 -14.40 -15.48
N LEU A 46 -12.47 -14.81 -14.76
CA LEU A 46 -11.86 -14.00 -13.71
C LEU A 46 -11.25 -12.69 -14.24
N LEU A 47 -10.49 -12.74 -15.34
CA LEU A 47 -9.87 -11.55 -15.92
C LEU A 47 -10.91 -10.57 -16.49
N ASN A 48 -11.98 -11.08 -17.08
CA ASN A 48 -13.08 -10.24 -17.55
C ASN A 48 -13.81 -9.57 -16.39
N SER A 49 -14.13 -10.31 -15.31
CA SER A 49 -14.72 -9.70 -14.12
C SER A 49 -13.81 -8.63 -13.50
N LEU A 50 -12.49 -8.88 -13.43
CA LEU A 50 -11.54 -7.86 -12.97
C LEU A 50 -11.47 -6.66 -13.90
N ALA A 51 -11.63 -6.85 -15.21
CA ALA A 51 -11.63 -5.77 -16.19
C ALA A 51 -12.91 -4.94 -16.16
N GLU A 52 -14.07 -5.57 -15.97
CA GLU A 52 -15.36 -4.91 -15.78
C GLU A 52 -15.35 -4.01 -14.54
N GLU A 53 -14.72 -4.47 -13.46
CA GLU A 53 -14.53 -3.70 -12.22
C GLU A 53 -13.35 -2.71 -12.29
N GLY A 54 -12.61 -2.65 -13.40
CA GLY A 54 -11.50 -1.72 -13.62
C GLY A 54 -10.17 -2.09 -12.93
N PHE A 55 -10.07 -3.25 -12.31
CA PHE A 55 -8.82 -3.75 -11.70
C PHE A 55 -7.87 -4.39 -12.71
N ALA A 56 -8.33 -4.71 -13.92
CA ALA A 56 -7.50 -5.15 -15.04
C ALA A 56 -7.86 -4.36 -16.30
N VAL A 57 -6.92 -4.23 -17.23
CA VAL A 57 -7.18 -3.61 -18.53
C VAL A 57 -6.70 -4.54 -19.62
N LYS A 58 -7.59 -4.87 -20.56
CA LYS A 58 -7.26 -5.66 -21.74
C LYS A 58 -6.49 -4.83 -22.77
N THR A 59 -5.53 -5.45 -23.42
CA THR A 59 -4.54 -4.83 -24.29
C THR A 59 -4.20 -5.76 -25.46
N GLU A 60 -3.38 -5.27 -26.38
CA GLU A 60 -2.84 -6.08 -27.47
C GLU A 60 -1.94 -7.23 -26.97
N ARG A 61 -1.26 -7.06 -25.82
CA ARG A 61 -0.34 -8.04 -25.22
C ARG A 61 -0.96 -8.86 -24.08
N GLY A 62 -2.30 -8.90 -23.99
CA GLY A 62 -3.01 -9.57 -22.91
C GLY A 62 -3.61 -8.58 -21.91
N TYR A 63 -3.53 -8.86 -20.61
CA TYR A 63 -4.12 -8.04 -19.54
C TYR A 63 -3.02 -7.37 -18.72
N ARG A 64 -3.19 -6.09 -18.36
CA ARG A 64 -2.35 -5.39 -17.35
C ARG A 64 -3.18 -5.07 -16.13
N LEU A 65 -2.50 -4.73 -15.04
CA LEU A 65 -3.16 -4.14 -13.87
C LEU A 65 -3.88 -2.85 -14.29
N GLY A 66 -5.16 -2.75 -13.96
CA GLY A 66 -5.93 -1.53 -14.13
C GLY A 66 -5.52 -0.51 -13.08
N GLN A 67 -5.77 0.78 -13.37
CA GLN A 67 -5.72 1.77 -12.31
C GLN A 67 -6.87 1.44 -11.37
N ALA A 68 -6.56 0.83 -10.22
CA ALA A 68 -7.54 0.63 -9.17
C ALA A 68 -8.25 1.97 -8.98
N LYS A 69 -9.59 1.98 -9.10
CA LYS A 69 -10.39 3.17 -8.78
C LYS A 69 -9.84 3.63 -7.44
N PRO A 70 -9.26 4.85 -7.34
CA PRO A 70 -8.56 5.23 -6.14
C PRO A 70 -9.56 5.07 -5.02
N LEU A 71 -9.29 4.12 -4.11
CA LEU A 71 -9.95 4.10 -2.83
C LEU A 71 -9.67 5.50 -2.31
N ARG A 72 -10.70 6.34 -2.24
CA ARG A 72 -10.65 7.53 -1.42
C ARG A 72 -10.59 7.01 0.00
N LEU A 73 -9.40 6.58 0.39
CA LEU A 73 -8.99 6.61 1.78
C LEU A 73 -9.15 8.09 2.12
N GLU A 74 -10.12 8.39 2.99
CA GLU A 74 -10.23 9.73 3.52
C GLU A 74 -8.83 10.13 3.95
N THR A 75 -8.30 11.19 3.33
CA THR A 75 -7.07 11.80 3.80
C THR A 75 -7.37 12.21 5.21
N THR A 76 -6.90 11.43 6.17
CA THR A 76 -7.02 11.78 7.59
C THR A 76 -6.56 13.23 7.71
N PRO A 77 -7.31 14.13 8.39
CA PRO A 77 -7.00 15.56 8.48
C PRO A 77 -5.70 15.86 9.26
N LEU A 78 -4.84 14.86 9.43
CA LEU A 78 -3.58 14.88 10.15
C LEU A 78 -2.55 15.77 9.45
N GLU A 79 -2.61 15.93 8.13
CA GLU A 79 -1.73 16.88 7.43
C GLU A 79 -2.10 18.33 7.74
N GLU A 80 -3.40 18.63 7.81
CA GLU A 80 -3.91 19.94 8.23
C GLU A 80 -3.56 20.20 9.70
N ALA A 81 -3.72 19.19 10.57
CA ALA A 81 -3.32 19.27 11.96
C ALA A 81 -1.81 19.49 12.13
N LEU A 82 -0.98 18.87 11.28
CA LEU A 82 0.47 19.08 11.26
C LEU A 82 0.83 20.52 10.88
N GLU A 83 0.14 21.07 9.87
CA GLU A 83 0.30 22.48 9.48
C GLU A 83 -0.16 23.42 10.60
N GLU A 84 -1.32 23.16 11.21
CA GLU A 84 -1.86 23.94 12.31
C GLU A 84 -0.92 23.95 13.52
N LEU A 85 -0.36 22.79 13.89
CA LEU A 85 0.59 22.66 14.98
C LEU A 85 1.87 23.47 14.70
N TYR A 86 2.39 23.41 13.48
CA TYR A 86 3.53 24.23 13.06
C TYR A 86 3.18 25.73 13.10
N LEU A 87 2.00 26.14 12.61
CA LEU A 87 1.62 27.55 12.60
C LEU A 87 1.48 28.14 14.00
N ARG A 88 1.01 27.33 14.97
CA ARG A 88 0.86 27.72 16.38
C ARG A 88 2.18 27.75 17.14
N THR A 89 3.03 26.76 16.94
CA THR A 89 4.29 26.62 17.71
C THR A 89 5.45 27.32 17.05
N ARG A 90 5.43 27.44 15.72
CA ARG A 90 6.57 27.78 14.85
C ARG A 90 7.76 26.84 15.01
N GLU A 91 7.55 25.70 15.64
CA GLU A 91 8.53 24.64 15.84
C GLU A 91 8.32 23.52 14.83
N ARG A 92 9.40 22.80 14.53
CA ARG A 92 9.34 21.67 13.60
C ARG A 92 8.44 20.58 14.16
N CYS A 93 7.48 20.16 13.36
CA CYS A 93 6.50 19.15 13.70
C CYS A 93 6.67 17.92 12.82
N TYR A 94 6.32 16.75 13.38
CA TYR A 94 6.46 15.46 12.72
C TYR A 94 5.14 14.69 12.83
N LEU A 95 4.77 14.03 11.74
CA LEU A 95 3.64 13.11 11.67
C LEU A 95 4.16 11.75 11.21
N ALA A 96 3.97 10.72 12.04
CA ALA A 96 4.27 9.35 11.67
C ALA A 96 2.99 8.55 11.47
N LEU A 97 2.91 7.85 10.36
CA LEU A 97 1.79 6.98 10.01
C LEU A 97 2.31 5.56 9.90
N LEU A 98 1.74 4.66 10.70
CA LEU A 98 1.97 3.23 10.57
C LEU A 98 1.07 2.68 9.45
N THR A 99 1.68 2.21 8.36
CA THR A 99 0.99 1.56 7.24
C THR A 99 1.40 0.09 7.13
N PRO A 100 0.68 -0.75 6.36
CA PRO A 100 1.08 -2.13 6.11
C PRO A 100 2.48 -2.26 5.48
N GLU A 101 2.92 -1.24 4.74
CA GLU A 101 4.22 -1.18 4.05
C GLU A 101 5.36 -0.65 4.93
N GLY A 102 5.05 -0.18 6.14
CA GLY A 102 6.00 0.38 7.08
C GLY A 102 5.58 1.74 7.64
N ILE A 103 6.53 2.45 8.23
CA ILE A 103 6.27 3.77 8.82
C ILE A 103 6.57 4.86 7.81
N ARG A 104 5.59 5.72 7.55
CA ARG A 104 5.74 6.92 6.72
C ARG A 104 5.89 8.15 7.61
N LEU A 105 6.92 8.95 7.37
CA LEU A 105 7.17 10.18 8.11
C LEU A 105 6.85 11.38 7.22
N LYS A 106 6.11 12.35 7.78
CA LYS A 106 5.94 13.68 7.20
C LYS A 106 6.46 14.72 8.18
N THR A 107 7.19 15.69 7.67
CA THR A 107 7.78 16.76 8.49
C THR A 107 7.25 18.11 8.01
N ARG A 108 6.94 18.99 8.97
CA ARG A 108 6.67 20.40 8.70
C ARG A 108 7.59 21.29 9.52
N GLY A 109 8.35 22.14 8.84
CA GLY A 109 9.24 23.13 9.47
C GLY A 109 9.46 24.33 8.56
N ARG A 110 10.37 25.23 8.95
CA ARG A 110 10.72 26.40 8.14
C ARG A 110 11.35 26.00 6.82
N GLN A 111 10.95 26.68 5.73
CA GLN A 111 11.58 26.50 4.42
C GLN A 111 13.08 26.81 4.48
N GLY A 112 13.88 26.04 3.75
CA GLY A 112 15.33 26.21 3.67
C GLY A 112 16.13 25.64 4.85
N GLN A 113 15.48 25.07 5.87
CA GLN A 113 16.19 24.36 6.94
C GLN A 113 16.45 22.88 6.58
N PRO A 114 17.53 22.27 7.11
CA PRO A 114 17.80 20.84 6.96
C PRO A 114 16.61 20.00 7.40
N HIS A 115 16.36 18.85 6.77
CA HIS A 115 15.34 17.89 7.16
C HIS A 115 16.01 16.71 7.87
N PRO A 116 16.24 16.78 9.20
CA PRO A 116 17.14 15.86 9.89
C PRO A 116 16.63 14.40 9.91
N LEU A 117 15.33 14.17 9.69
CA LEU A 117 14.74 12.83 9.62
C LEU A 117 14.27 12.43 8.21
N GLY A 118 14.34 13.30 7.20
CA GLY A 118 13.83 12.98 5.86
C GLY A 118 12.38 12.45 5.85
N ASP A 119 12.15 11.39 5.07
CA ASP A 119 10.84 10.74 4.86
C ASP A 119 10.70 9.37 5.58
N THR A 120 11.77 8.90 6.23
CA THR A 120 11.83 7.59 6.91
C THR A 120 12.49 7.72 8.28
N LEU A 121 12.27 6.75 9.17
CA LEU A 121 12.92 6.76 10.48
C LEU A 121 14.35 6.21 10.39
N PRO A 122 15.32 6.79 11.13
CA PRO A 122 16.69 6.29 11.17
C PRO A 122 16.80 4.99 11.98
N GLU A 123 17.94 4.32 11.92
CA GLU A 123 18.21 3.08 12.68
C GLU A 123 18.13 3.32 14.20
N GLU A 124 18.54 4.49 14.67
CA GLU A 124 18.48 4.90 16.07
C GLU A 124 17.08 5.39 16.48
N VAL A 125 16.02 4.92 15.83
CA VAL A 125 14.63 5.29 16.09
C VAL A 125 14.27 5.18 17.58
N HIS A 126 14.81 4.20 18.29
CA HIS A 126 14.62 3.99 19.73
C HIS A 126 15.05 5.20 20.59
N ALA A 127 15.98 6.03 20.11
CA ALA A 127 16.44 7.24 20.78
C ALA A 127 15.51 8.45 20.55
N LEU A 128 14.60 8.38 19.58
CA LEU A 128 13.65 9.46 19.26
C LEU A 128 12.40 9.39 20.13
N ALA A 129 11.82 10.55 20.48
CA ALA A 129 10.53 10.61 21.18
C ALA A 129 9.43 9.84 20.42
N LEU A 130 9.40 9.97 19.09
CA LEU A 130 8.48 9.26 18.22
C LEU A 130 8.70 7.74 18.26
N GLY A 131 9.96 7.28 18.26
CA GLY A 131 10.27 5.86 18.31
C GLY A 131 9.91 5.21 19.64
N LYS A 132 10.01 5.93 20.76
CA LYS A 132 9.52 5.45 22.06
C LYS A 132 8.02 5.16 22.03
N VAL A 133 7.24 6.04 21.40
CA VAL A 133 5.79 5.80 21.21
C VAL A 133 5.58 4.57 20.33
N LEU A 134 6.27 4.47 19.19
CA LEU A 134 6.12 3.33 18.29
C LEU A 134 6.49 1.99 18.95
N LEU A 135 7.57 1.96 19.73
CA LEU A 135 7.97 0.79 20.53
C LEU A 135 6.92 0.41 21.57
N ALA A 136 6.34 1.40 22.27
CA ALA A 136 5.31 1.16 23.28
C ALA A 136 4.05 0.48 22.69
N TYR A 137 3.76 0.72 21.42
CA TYR A 137 2.64 0.09 20.70
C TYR A 137 3.06 -1.13 19.86
N GLY A 138 4.32 -1.60 19.97
CA GLY A 138 4.81 -2.78 19.24
C GLY A 138 4.91 -2.57 17.73
N ALA A 139 4.97 -1.32 17.27
CA ALA A 139 5.06 -0.97 15.85
C ALA A 139 6.49 -1.10 15.30
N LEU A 140 7.47 -1.29 16.18
CA LEU A 140 8.88 -1.52 15.86
C LEU A 140 9.36 -2.78 16.58
N PRO A 141 10.30 -3.53 16.00
CA PRO A 141 10.98 -4.60 16.72
C PRO A 141 11.72 -4.02 17.93
N LEU A 142 11.82 -4.82 19.00
CA LEU A 142 12.68 -4.47 20.12
C LEU A 142 14.14 -4.49 19.65
N PRO A 143 14.94 -3.48 20.02
CA PRO A 143 16.37 -3.45 19.73
C PRO A 143 17.13 -4.60 20.40
#